data_AF-A0A7G9RK00-F1
#
_entry.id   AF-A0A7G9RK00-F1
#
_cell.length_a   1.000
_cell.length_b   1.000
_cell.length_c   1.000
_cell.angle_alpha   90.00
_cell.angle_beta   90.00
_cell.angle_gamma   90.00
#
_symmetry.space_group_name_H-M   'P 1'
#
loop_
_entity.id
_entity.type
_entity.pdbx_description
1 polymer ?
#
loop_
_entity_poly.entity_id
_entity_poly.type
_entity_poly.pdbx_seq_one_letter_code
_entity_poly.pdbx_strand_id
1 'polypeptide(L)'
;MNTSSTPPLPMFYRELQPLDPARHLGFGVRGTPNFRAACNANAVPLGISEFALAARSYPIVFGPAESAGIPIAVTALVEGRNLFVDAEGQWLPETYVPGYLRRYPFWMRVDGDGRSASFFFDPHAGQVVPLESDATARPLFDFQGQPNTALGEIVGFCRQCLQDEQMTRHFMAALERERLLVPRQARIELAPGQYYELGGFRVVDMDAYHRLPDATLADWVRQGYAALVAVHQWSMANNWQQLLALHQRQALPAAAQAETA
;
A
#
# COMPACT_ATOMS: atom_id res chain seq x y z
N MET A 1 17.12 -15.79 29.49
CA MET A 1 16.11 -16.34 28.55
C MET A 1 15.93 -15.31 27.45
N ASN A 2 16.49 -15.55 26.27
CA ASN A 2 16.31 -14.65 25.12
C ASN A 2 14.88 -14.84 24.61
N THR A 3 14.00 -13.88 24.88
CA THR A 3 12.73 -13.76 24.17
C THR A 3 13.05 -13.24 22.78
N SER A 4 13.36 -14.15 21.84
CA SER A 4 13.37 -13.83 20.42
C SER A 4 11.93 -13.53 20.02
N SER A 5 11.52 -12.25 20.17
CA SER A 5 10.24 -11.77 19.68
C SER A 5 10.27 -11.87 18.16
N THR A 6 9.48 -12.78 17.60
CA THR A 6 9.21 -12.80 16.16
C THR A 6 8.72 -11.41 15.76
N PRO A 7 9.38 -10.72 14.80
CA PRO A 7 8.92 -9.41 14.36
C PRO A 7 7.47 -9.51 13.86
N PRO A 8 6.64 -8.48 14.08
CA PRO A 8 5.25 -8.49 13.64
C PRO A 8 5.17 -8.70 12.13
N LEU A 9 4.18 -9.47 11.69
CA LEU A 9 3.95 -9.71 10.27
C LEU A 9 3.53 -8.42 9.58
N PRO A 10 3.93 -8.22 8.30
CA PRO A 10 3.42 -7.10 7.52
C PRO A 10 1.90 -7.17 7.37
N MET A 11 1.25 -6.01 7.22
CA MET A 11 -0.19 -5.90 6.95
C MET A 11 -0.61 -6.80 5.78
N PHE A 12 -1.73 -7.52 5.93
CA PHE A 12 -2.29 -8.54 5.03
C PHE A 12 -1.63 -9.92 5.05
N TYR A 13 -0.39 -10.05 5.53
CA TYR A 13 0.32 -11.33 5.55
C TYR A 13 -0.08 -12.14 6.79
N ARG A 14 -0.45 -13.40 6.56
CA ARG A 14 -0.78 -14.37 7.61
C ARG A 14 0.43 -15.22 7.99
N GLU A 15 1.34 -15.43 7.04
CA GLU A 15 2.59 -16.14 7.23
C GLU A 15 3.65 -15.62 6.25
N LEU A 16 4.93 -15.75 6.60
CA LEU A 16 6.07 -15.52 5.70
C LEU A 16 6.92 -16.79 5.59
N GLN A 17 6.65 -17.58 4.55
CA GLN A 17 7.42 -18.78 4.24
C GLN A 17 8.56 -18.45 3.28
N PRO A 18 9.82 -18.86 3.56
CA PRO A 18 10.92 -18.69 2.61
C PRO A 18 10.64 -19.40 1.29
N LEU A 19 10.91 -18.72 0.17
CA LEU A 19 10.83 -19.36 -1.15
C LEU A 19 12.11 -20.17 -1.41
N ASP A 20 12.01 -21.49 -1.21
CA ASP A 20 13.09 -22.46 -1.38
C ASP A 20 12.90 -23.29 -2.67
N PRO A 21 13.84 -23.27 -3.65
CA PRO A 21 13.75 -24.09 -4.86
C PRO A 21 13.61 -25.59 -4.57
N ALA A 22 14.23 -26.11 -3.51
CA ALA A 22 14.15 -27.54 -3.18
C ALA A 22 12.74 -27.98 -2.77
N ARG A 23 11.93 -27.05 -2.26
CA ARG A 23 10.54 -27.29 -1.83
C ARG A 23 9.52 -26.83 -2.85
N HIS A 24 9.84 -25.83 -3.66
CA HIS A 24 8.89 -25.11 -4.50
C HIS A 24 9.17 -25.26 -6.00
N LEU A 25 10.04 -26.19 -6.43
CA LEU A 25 10.31 -26.49 -7.84
C LEU A 25 9.02 -26.76 -8.64
N GLY A 26 8.08 -27.52 -8.04
CA GLY A 26 6.78 -27.86 -8.63
C GLY A 26 5.70 -26.81 -8.43
N PHE A 27 6.03 -25.59 -7.98
CA PHE A 27 5.04 -24.54 -7.70
C PHE A 27 5.03 -23.48 -8.81
N GLY A 28 3.86 -22.88 -8.99
CA GLY A 28 3.62 -21.75 -9.89
C GLY A 28 2.86 -20.62 -9.21
N VAL A 29 2.75 -19.50 -9.93
CA VAL A 29 1.98 -18.33 -9.53
C VAL A 29 0.81 -18.10 -10.48
N ARG A 30 -0.38 -17.88 -9.92
CA ARG A 30 -1.58 -17.52 -10.67
C ARG A 30 -1.42 -16.16 -11.34
N GLY A 31 -1.91 -16.03 -12.56
CA GLY A 31 -1.78 -14.80 -13.35
C GLY A 31 -2.68 -13.65 -12.89
N THR A 32 -3.86 -13.97 -12.32
CA THR A 32 -4.85 -12.97 -11.93
C THR A 32 -4.56 -12.45 -10.51
N PRO A 33 -4.32 -11.14 -10.33
CA PRO A 33 -4.24 -10.54 -9.01
C PRO A 33 -5.56 -10.72 -8.24
N ASN A 34 -5.45 -10.81 -6.92
CA ASN A 34 -6.61 -10.86 -6.04
C ASN A 34 -6.33 -9.98 -4.82
N PHE A 35 -7.23 -9.04 -4.56
CA PHE A 35 -7.10 -8.03 -3.51
C PHE A 35 -8.04 -8.27 -2.34
N ARG A 36 -8.61 -9.48 -2.20
CA ARG A 36 -9.52 -9.85 -1.09
C ARG A 36 -8.91 -9.61 0.29
N ALA A 37 -7.60 -9.78 0.43
CA ALA A 37 -6.89 -9.49 1.68
C ALA A 37 -7.04 -8.02 2.13
N ALA A 38 -7.31 -7.12 1.18
CA ALA A 38 -7.50 -5.69 1.43
C ALA A 38 -8.97 -5.27 1.56
N CYS A 39 -9.96 -6.17 1.43
CA CYS A 39 -11.39 -5.84 1.50
C CYS A 39 -11.79 -5.08 2.79
N ASN A 40 -11.13 -5.39 3.90
CA ASN A 40 -11.42 -4.76 5.19
C ASN A 40 -10.41 -3.65 5.55
N ALA A 41 -9.51 -3.30 4.63
CA ALA A 41 -8.46 -2.32 4.88
C ALA A 41 -8.97 -0.90 4.71
N ASN A 42 -8.75 -0.06 5.73
CA ASN A 42 -9.12 1.35 5.67
C ASN A 42 -8.08 2.21 4.96
N ALA A 43 -6.83 1.73 4.94
CA ALA A 43 -5.72 2.40 4.32
C ALA A 43 -4.68 1.38 3.85
N VAL A 44 -3.86 1.80 2.90
CA VAL A 44 -2.79 0.99 2.30
C VAL A 44 -1.49 1.78 2.34
N PRO A 45 -0.37 1.21 2.83
CA PRO A 45 0.92 1.88 2.80
C PRO A 45 1.36 2.26 1.38
N LEU A 46 2.02 3.41 1.27
CA LEU A 46 2.60 3.91 0.02
C LEU A 46 4.10 4.15 0.18
N GLY A 47 4.84 3.87 -0.88
CA GLY A 47 6.15 4.46 -1.08
C GLY A 47 6.06 5.85 -1.73
N ILE A 48 7.12 6.66 -1.62
CA ILE A 48 7.10 8.02 -2.18
C ILE A 48 7.15 8.01 -3.71
N SER A 49 7.72 6.98 -4.34
CA SER A 49 7.80 6.88 -5.80
C SER A 49 6.43 6.80 -6.49
N GLU A 50 5.40 6.35 -5.75
CA GLU A 50 4.05 6.17 -6.27
C GLU A 50 3.09 7.33 -5.94
N PHE A 51 3.52 8.36 -5.20
CA PHE A 51 2.65 9.46 -4.76
C PHE A 51 1.88 10.10 -5.92
N ALA A 52 2.55 10.40 -7.03
CA ALA A 52 1.90 11.07 -8.16
C ALA A 52 0.77 10.23 -8.78
N LEU A 53 0.93 8.91 -8.86
CA LEU A 53 -0.09 8.01 -9.39
C LEU A 53 -1.20 7.77 -8.36
N ALA A 54 -0.83 7.51 -7.10
CA ALA A 54 -1.77 7.29 -6.00
C ALA A 54 -2.64 8.52 -5.74
N ALA A 55 -2.07 9.72 -5.81
CA ALA A 55 -2.79 10.96 -5.58
C ALA A 55 -3.90 11.21 -6.61
N ARG A 56 -3.98 10.47 -7.73
CA ARG A 56 -5.10 10.60 -8.68
C ARG A 56 -6.42 10.02 -8.15
N SER A 57 -6.35 9.17 -7.12
CA SER A 57 -7.51 8.42 -6.63
C SER A 57 -7.65 8.43 -5.10
N TYR A 58 -6.54 8.59 -4.37
CA TYR A 58 -6.52 8.43 -2.91
C TYR A 58 -6.13 9.72 -2.21
N PRO A 59 -6.81 10.11 -1.11
CA PRO A 59 -6.19 11.01 -0.14
C PRO A 59 -4.91 10.33 0.38
N ILE A 60 -3.78 11.02 0.26
CA ILE A 60 -2.50 10.56 0.83
C ILE A 60 -2.35 11.25 2.18
N VAL A 61 -2.20 10.48 3.26
CA VAL A 61 -1.97 11.00 4.60
C VAL A 61 -0.79 10.26 5.24
N PHE A 62 -0.39 10.66 6.45
CA PHE A 62 0.73 10.06 7.17
C PHE A 62 0.22 9.33 8.41
N GLY A 63 0.75 8.14 8.66
CA GLY A 63 0.40 7.35 9.83
C GLY A 63 0.72 8.07 11.16
N PRO A 64 0.24 7.52 12.29
CA PRO A 64 0.58 8.01 13.61
C PRO A 64 2.09 7.90 13.88
N ALA A 65 2.61 8.67 14.84
CA ALA A 65 4.05 8.73 15.10
C ALA A 65 4.61 7.38 15.58
N GLU A 66 3.80 6.63 16.31
CA GLU A 66 4.10 5.30 16.86
C GLU A 66 4.34 4.25 15.78
N SER A 67 3.84 4.46 14.56
CA SER A 67 4.07 3.58 13.39
C SER A 67 5.09 4.15 12.39
N ALA A 68 6.05 4.94 12.90
CA ALA A 68 7.08 5.62 12.10
C ALA A 68 6.52 6.58 11.03
N GLY A 69 5.24 6.95 11.13
CA GLY A 69 4.62 7.96 10.28
C GLY A 69 4.46 7.59 8.81
N ILE A 70 4.50 6.32 8.43
CA ILE A 70 4.49 5.91 7.02
C ILE A 70 3.39 6.61 6.19
N PRO A 71 3.65 6.96 4.92
CA PRO A 71 2.60 7.42 4.03
C PRO A 71 1.56 6.33 3.78
N ILE A 72 0.29 6.71 3.74
CA ILE A 72 -0.83 5.81 3.50
C ILE A 72 -1.84 6.43 2.51
N ALA A 73 -2.34 5.61 1.60
CA ALA A 73 -3.54 5.89 0.82
C ALA A 73 -4.76 5.58 1.67
N VAL A 74 -5.69 6.53 1.80
CA VAL A 74 -6.98 6.28 2.45
C VAL A 74 -7.91 5.58 1.45
N THR A 75 -8.39 4.39 1.81
CA THR A 75 -9.21 3.53 0.95
C THR A 75 -10.60 3.27 1.50
N ALA A 76 -10.91 3.71 2.72
CA ALA A 76 -12.23 3.61 3.33
C ALA A 76 -12.62 4.89 4.08
N LEU A 77 -13.93 5.14 4.16
CA LEU A 77 -14.50 6.16 5.04
C LEU A 77 -15.04 5.61 6.36
N VAL A 78 -15.30 4.31 6.40
CA VAL A 78 -15.79 3.58 7.58
C VAL A 78 -14.94 2.35 7.76
N GLU A 79 -14.76 1.93 9.01
CA GLU A 79 -13.99 0.73 9.32
C GLU A 79 -14.52 -0.51 8.62
N GLY A 80 -13.58 -1.35 8.15
CA GLY A 80 -13.88 -2.69 7.67
C GLY A 80 -14.42 -2.78 6.26
N ARG A 81 -14.39 -1.68 5.47
CA ARG A 81 -14.82 -1.71 4.07
C ARG A 81 -13.97 -0.83 3.17
N ASN A 82 -13.01 -1.45 2.49
CA ASN A 82 -12.24 -0.84 1.42
C ASN A 82 -13.14 -0.56 0.21
N LEU A 83 -13.20 0.70 -0.20
CA LEU A 83 -14.06 1.17 -1.29
C LEU A 83 -13.49 0.85 -2.68
N PHE A 84 -12.24 0.39 -2.76
CA PHE A 84 -11.56 0.10 -4.02
C PHE A 84 -11.47 -1.39 -4.36
N VAL A 85 -11.99 -2.27 -3.50
CA VAL A 85 -12.09 -3.70 -3.78
C VAL A 85 -13.55 -4.05 -4.05
N ASP A 86 -13.84 -4.64 -5.20
CA ASP A 86 -15.19 -5.09 -5.56
C ASP A 86 -15.56 -6.45 -4.95
N ALA A 87 -16.77 -6.93 -5.25
CA ALA A 87 -17.30 -8.19 -4.71
C ALA A 87 -16.51 -9.42 -5.20
N GLU A 88 -15.93 -9.33 -6.39
CA GLU A 88 -15.09 -10.34 -7.02
C GLU A 88 -13.69 -10.36 -6.40
N GLY A 89 -13.29 -9.30 -5.71
CA GLY A 89 -11.98 -9.15 -5.08
C GLY A 89 -10.96 -8.48 -5.99
N GLN A 90 -11.42 -7.80 -7.04
CA GLN A 90 -10.60 -7.02 -7.96
C GLN A 90 -10.53 -5.57 -7.49
N TRP A 91 -9.45 -4.91 -7.87
CA TRP A 91 -9.30 -3.48 -7.61
C TRP A 91 -10.10 -2.70 -8.64
N LEU A 92 -10.74 -1.59 -8.24
CA LEU A 92 -11.56 -0.80 -9.15
C LEU A 92 -10.76 -0.39 -10.41
N PRO A 93 -11.37 -0.52 -11.60
CA PRO A 93 -10.70 -0.19 -12.86
C PRO A 93 -10.34 1.30 -12.92
N GLU A 94 -9.31 1.62 -13.72
CA GLU A 94 -8.79 2.99 -13.89
C GLU A 94 -8.31 3.68 -12.59
N THR A 95 -8.12 2.91 -11.51
CA THR A 95 -7.50 3.39 -10.27
C THR A 95 -6.16 2.73 -10.04
N TYR A 96 -5.22 3.50 -9.47
CA TYR A 96 -3.84 3.03 -9.30
C TYR A 96 -3.76 1.99 -8.19
N VAL A 97 -3.21 0.79 -8.44
CA VAL A 97 -3.00 -0.22 -7.39
C VAL A 97 -1.71 0.07 -6.61
N PRO A 98 -1.76 0.36 -5.30
CA PRO A 98 -0.57 0.56 -4.47
C PRO A 98 0.47 -0.55 -4.59
N GLY A 99 1.75 -0.19 -4.58
CA GLY A 99 2.87 -1.14 -4.66
C GLY A 99 2.83 -2.20 -3.54
N TYR A 100 2.38 -1.80 -2.35
CA TYR A 100 2.17 -2.68 -1.21
C TYR A 100 1.21 -3.84 -1.51
N LEU A 101 0.15 -3.60 -2.29
CA LEU A 101 -0.80 -4.62 -2.74
C LEU A 101 -0.27 -5.41 -3.93
N ARG A 102 0.40 -4.75 -4.88
CA ARG A 102 0.98 -5.42 -6.07
C ARG A 102 2.07 -6.41 -5.72
N ARG A 103 2.80 -6.22 -4.62
CA ARG A 103 3.81 -7.20 -4.17
C ARG A 103 3.17 -8.44 -3.54
N TYR A 104 1.96 -8.35 -2.99
CA TYR A 104 1.31 -9.47 -2.33
C TYR A 104 1.09 -10.64 -3.31
N PRO A 105 1.53 -11.87 -2.99
CA PRO A 105 1.83 -12.35 -1.63
C PRO A 105 3.32 -12.43 -1.31
N PHE A 106 4.17 -11.80 -2.09
CA PHE A 106 5.62 -11.89 -1.96
C PHE A 106 6.20 -10.81 -1.06
N TRP A 107 7.20 -11.18 -0.29
CA TRP A 107 7.90 -10.28 0.61
C TRP A 107 9.40 -10.46 0.47
N MET A 108 10.15 -9.36 0.55
CA MET A 108 11.60 -9.40 0.60
C MET A 108 12.07 -8.67 1.85
N ARG A 109 13.06 -9.22 2.55
CA ARG A 109 13.65 -8.61 3.75
C ARG A 109 15.16 -8.59 3.61
N VAL A 110 15.77 -7.43 3.84
CA VAL A 110 17.22 -7.31 3.97
C VAL A 110 17.66 -8.06 5.22
N ASP A 111 18.65 -8.93 5.08
CA ASP A 111 19.18 -9.72 6.19
C ASP A 111 20.06 -8.85 7.11
N GLY A 112 20.40 -9.37 8.29
CA GLY A 112 21.15 -8.61 9.31
C GLY A 112 22.55 -8.16 8.87
N ASP A 113 23.09 -8.71 7.77
CA ASP A 113 24.38 -8.33 7.20
C ASP A 113 24.32 -7.07 6.31
N GLY A 114 23.10 -6.62 5.97
CA GLY A 114 22.85 -5.47 5.10
C GLY A 114 23.23 -5.69 3.62
N ARG A 115 23.59 -6.91 3.22
CA ARG A 115 24.08 -7.25 1.87
C ARG A 115 23.21 -8.27 1.17
N SER A 116 22.67 -9.25 1.90
CA SER A 116 21.74 -10.23 1.36
C SER A 116 20.29 -9.84 1.66
N ALA A 117 19.38 -10.39 0.87
CA ALA A 117 17.96 -10.27 1.12
C ALA A 117 17.30 -11.64 0.97
N SER A 118 16.52 -12.02 1.96
CA SER A 118 15.71 -13.22 1.95
C SER A 118 14.36 -12.94 1.28
N PHE A 119 13.90 -13.90 0.47
CA PHE A 119 12.64 -13.82 -0.27
C PHE A 119 11.61 -14.80 0.30
N PHE A 120 10.40 -14.30 0.53
CA PHE A 120 9.31 -15.01 1.20
C PHE A 120 8.01 -14.86 0.40
N PHE A 121 7.04 -15.70 0.71
CA PHE A 121 5.67 -15.54 0.28
C PHE A 121 4.69 -15.94 1.39
N ASP A 122 3.45 -15.46 1.30
CA ASP A 122 2.34 -15.92 2.12
C ASP A 122 1.64 -17.13 1.46
N PRO A 123 1.77 -18.36 1.99
CA PRO A 123 1.09 -19.53 1.45
C PRO A 123 -0.44 -19.45 1.58
N HIS A 124 -0.96 -18.63 2.50
CA HIS A 124 -2.41 -18.47 2.70
C HIS A 124 -3.06 -17.54 1.67
N ALA A 125 -2.27 -16.84 0.85
CA ALA A 125 -2.79 -15.99 -0.21
C ALA A 125 -3.47 -16.76 -1.35
N GLY A 126 -3.11 -18.05 -1.51
CA GLY A 126 -3.63 -18.89 -2.58
C GLY A 126 -3.15 -18.48 -3.98
N GLN A 127 -2.18 -17.57 -4.13
CA GLN A 127 -1.65 -17.22 -5.45
C GLN A 127 -0.45 -18.09 -5.86
N VAL A 128 0.28 -18.62 -4.89
CA VAL A 128 1.39 -19.56 -5.09
C VAL A 128 0.87 -20.97 -4.81
N VAL A 129 0.87 -21.84 -5.83
CA VAL A 129 0.20 -23.15 -5.78
C VAL A 129 1.04 -24.25 -6.46
N PRO A 130 0.85 -25.53 -6.09
CA PRO A 130 1.43 -26.64 -6.85
C PRO A 130 0.92 -26.65 -8.29
N LEU A 131 1.80 -26.86 -9.27
CA LEU A 131 1.46 -26.87 -10.69
C LEU A 131 0.46 -27.98 -11.05
N GLU A 132 0.47 -29.11 -10.32
CA GLU A 132 -0.54 -30.16 -10.51
C GLU A 132 -1.96 -29.74 -10.11
N SER A 133 -2.10 -28.69 -9.27
CA SER A 133 -3.40 -28.18 -8.82
C SER A 133 -4.00 -27.14 -9.76
N ASP A 134 -3.17 -26.53 -10.62
CA ASP A 134 -3.56 -25.45 -11.52
C ASP A 134 -2.60 -25.36 -12.71
N ALA A 135 -2.98 -25.97 -13.83
CA ALA A 135 -2.18 -25.97 -15.05
C ALA A 135 -2.05 -24.58 -15.70
N THR A 136 -2.83 -23.59 -15.27
CA THR A 136 -2.72 -22.19 -15.76
C THR A 136 -1.72 -21.36 -14.95
N ALA A 137 -1.25 -21.88 -13.82
CA ALA A 137 -0.24 -21.22 -13.02
C ALA A 137 1.10 -21.18 -13.77
N ARG A 138 1.76 -20.03 -13.73
CA ARG A 138 3.08 -19.85 -14.34
C ARG A 138 4.14 -20.43 -13.40
N PRO A 139 4.98 -21.38 -13.82
CA PRO A 139 6.04 -21.93 -12.97
C PRO A 139 6.88 -20.83 -12.32
N LEU A 140 7.41 -21.04 -11.12
CA LEU A 140 8.35 -20.10 -10.50
C LEU A 140 9.81 -20.42 -10.85
N PHE A 141 10.10 -21.70 -11.10
CA PHE A 141 11.43 -22.19 -11.41
C PHE A 141 11.45 -22.95 -12.74
N ASP A 142 12.63 -23.05 -13.35
CA ASP A 142 12.88 -23.98 -14.45
C ASP A 142 13.22 -25.39 -13.93
N PHE A 143 13.46 -26.33 -14.85
CA PHE A 143 13.75 -27.73 -14.50
C PHE A 143 15.12 -27.93 -13.83
N GLN A 144 16.00 -26.92 -13.86
CA GLN A 144 17.28 -26.88 -13.16
C GLN A 144 17.20 -26.18 -11.80
N GLY A 145 16.00 -25.76 -11.37
CA GLY A 145 15.78 -25.05 -10.12
C GLY A 145 16.23 -23.60 -10.13
N GLN A 146 16.45 -23.01 -11.31
CA GLN A 146 16.75 -21.58 -11.44
C GLN A 146 15.45 -20.76 -11.54
N PRO A 147 15.43 -19.52 -11.02
CA PRO A 147 14.30 -18.62 -11.23
C PRO A 147 13.99 -18.41 -12.71
N ASN A 148 12.73 -18.55 -13.09
CA ASN A 148 12.32 -18.20 -14.46
C ASN A 148 12.06 -16.69 -14.61
N THR A 149 11.66 -16.26 -15.80
CA THR A 149 11.33 -14.85 -16.08
C THR A 149 10.27 -14.28 -15.12
N ALA A 150 9.21 -15.04 -14.83
CA ALA A 150 8.14 -14.57 -13.95
C ALA A 150 8.64 -14.36 -12.51
N LEU A 151 9.40 -15.30 -11.95
CA LEU A 151 10.00 -15.12 -10.63
C LEU A 151 11.04 -13.98 -10.63
N GLY A 152 11.81 -13.83 -11.70
CA GLY A 152 12.75 -12.71 -11.87
C GLY A 152 12.07 -11.34 -11.82
N GLU A 153 10.93 -11.18 -12.49
CA GLU A 153 10.11 -9.96 -12.44
C GLU A 153 9.59 -9.66 -11.04
N ILE A 154 9.07 -10.68 -10.35
CA ILE A 154 8.53 -10.55 -8.98
C ILE A 154 9.66 -10.14 -8.01
N VAL A 155 10.82 -10.80 -8.09
CA VAL A 155 11.99 -10.49 -7.27
C VAL A 155 12.48 -9.07 -7.55
N GLY A 156 12.53 -8.67 -8.82
CA GLY A 156 12.88 -7.31 -9.24
C GLY A 156 11.92 -6.27 -8.66
N PHE A 157 10.62 -6.52 -8.72
CA PHE A 157 9.61 -5.64 -8.15
C PHE A 157 9.73 -5.52 -6.62
N CYS A 158 9.94 -6.63 -5.90
CA CYS A 158 10.11 -6.59 -4.45
C CYS A 158 11.38 -5.83 -4.04
N ARG A 159 12.46 -5.93 -4.82
CA ARG A 159 13.68 -5.13 -4.61
C ARG A 159 13.40 -3.63 -4.81
N GLN A 160 12.61 -3.27 -5.83
CA GLN A 160 12.20 -1.89 -6.05
C GLN A 160 11.38 -1.36 -4.87
N CYS A 161 10.46 -2.16 -4.32
CA CYS A 161 9.70 -1.79 -3.12
C CYS A 161 10.62 -1.53 -1.91
N LEU A 162 11.66 -2.35 -1.69
CA LEU A 162 12.62 -2.13 -0.60
C LEU A 162 13.41 -0.82 -0.76
N GLN A 163 13.82 -0.49 -1.98
CA GLN A 163 14.50 0.77 -2.27
C GLN A 163 13.57 1.97 -2.02
N ASP A 164 12.31 1.88 -2.48
CA ASP A 164 11.33 2.94 -2.27
C ASP A 164 10.96 3.10 -0.79
N GLU A 165 10.88 2.01 -0.03
CA GLU A 165 10.72 2.07 1.44
C GLU A 165 11.87 2.82 2.12
N GLN A 166 13.12 2.66 1.65
CA GLN A 166 14.26 3.42 2.18
C GLN A 166 14.14 4.91 1.87
N MET A 167 13.81 5.27 0.64
CA MET A 167 13.62 6.67 0.24
C MET A 167 12.45 7.31 1.00
N THR A 168 11.38 6.55 1.20
CA THR A 168 10.21 6.93 2.00
C THR A 168 10.61 7.22 3.44
N ARG A 169 11.45 6.37 4.07
CA ARG A 169 11.96 6.64 5.42
C ARG A 169 12.75 7.94 5.52
N HIS A 170 13.55 8.28 4.50
CA HIS A 170 14.28 9.55 4.49
C HIS A 170 13.34 10.76 4.40
N PHE A 171 12.33 10.70 3.53
CA PHE A 171 11.31 11.75 3.43
C PHE A 171 10.53 11.91 4.74
N MET A 172 10.10 10.80 5.35
CA MET A 172 9.41 10.82 6.64
C MET A 172 10.28 11.41 7.75
N ALA A 173 11.55 11.02 7.82
CA ALA A 173 12.49 11.59 8.78
C ALA A 173 12.68 13.11 8.57
N ALA A 174 12.66 13.59 7.34
CA ALA A 174 12.73 15.03 7.04
C ALA A 174 11.47 15.77 7.54
N LEU A 175 10.27 15.23 7.30
CA LEU A 175 9.01 15.79 7.81
C LEU A 175 8.99 15.87 9.34
N GLU A 176 9.43 14.81 10.02
CA GLU A 176 9.49 14.76 11.49
C GLU A 176 10.54 15.72 12.06
N ARG A 177 11.72 15.78 11.45
CA ARG A 177 12.83 16.66 11.87
C ARG A 177 12.40 18.13 11.85
N GLU A 178 11.65 18.52 10.83
CA GLU A 178 11.12 19.88 10.68
C GLU A 178 9.77 20.08 11.41
N ARG A 179 9.26 19.06 12.10
CA ARG A 179 8.01 19.07 12.87
C ARG A 179 6.79 19.52 12.05
N LEU A 180 6.72 19.05 10.80
CA LEU A 180 5.69 19.48 9.86
C LEU A 180 4.42 18.65 9.92
N LEU A 181 4.37 17.57 10.69
CA LEU A 181 3.22 16.68 10.75
C LEU A 181 2.33 17.00 11.94
N VAL A 182 1.08 17.34 11.67
CA VAL A 182 0.06 17.62 12.69
C VAL A 182 -1.07 16.61 12.61
N PRO A 183 -1.61 16.14 13.76
CA PRO A 183 -2.75 15.23 13.78
C PRO A 183 -3.97 15.91 13.16
N ARG A 184 -4.76 15.14 12.41
CA ARG A 184 -6.00 15.62 11.80
C ARG A 184 -7.12 14.63 12.04
N GLN A 185 -8.31 15.18 12.19
CA GLN A 185 -9.57 14.45 12.17
C GLN A 185 -10.44 15.04 11.07
N ALA A 186 -11.05 14.18 10.27
CA ALA A 186 -12.04 14.57 9.27
C ALA A 186 -13.41 14.11 9.76
N ARG A 187 -14.35 15.05 9.89
CA ARG A 187 -15.76 14.74 10.12
C ARG A 187 -16.45 14.69 8.76
N ILE A 188 -16.98 13.53 8.41
CA ILE A 188 -17.56 13.27 7.10
C ILE A 188 -19.03 12.95 7.28
N GLU A 189 -19.89 13.67 6.57
CA GLU A 189 -21.32 13.38 6.52
C GLU A 189 -21.58 12.30 5.46
N LEU A 190 -21.92 11.08 5.89
CA LEU A 190 -22.18 9.96 4.99
C LEU A 190 -23.60 10.01 4.39
N ALA A 191 -24.55 10.46 5.20
CA ALA A 191 -25.94 10.70 4.86
C ALA A 191 -26.45 11.88 5.71
N PRO A 192 -27.57 12.54 5.35
CA PRO A 192 -28.09 13.70 6.10
C PRO A 192 -28.20 13.41 7.61
N GLY A 193 -27.40 14.11 8.41
CA GLY A 193 -27.33 13.95 9.88
C GLY A 193 -26.51 12.76 10.40
N GLN A 194 -25.98 11.91 9.52
CA GLN A 194 -25.08 10.80 9.87
C GLN A 194 -23.62 11.18 9.62
N TYR A 195 -22.90 11.43 10.70
CA TYR A 195 -21.48 11.80 10.66
C TYR A 195 -20.60 10.63 11.07
N TYR A 196 -19.45 10.51 10.41
CA TYR A 196 -18.37 9.63 10.80
C TYR A 196 -17.09 10.44 11.00
N GLU A 197 -16.37 10.13 12.07
CA GLU A 197 -15.07 10.74 12.35
C GLU A 197 -13.97 9.82 11.89
N LEU A 198 -13.22 10.27 10.88
CA LEU A 198 -12.01 9.60 10.42
C LEU A 198 -10.81 10.29 11.08
N GLY A 199 -10.05 9.54 11.87
CA GLY A 199 -8.87 10.03 12.59
C GLY A 199 -7.69 9.06 12.49
N GLY A 200 -6.71 9.24 13.37
CA GLY A 200 -5.54 8.37 13.45
C GLY A 200 -4.49 8.62 12.37
N PHE A 201 -4.53 9.77 11.70
CA PHE A 201 -3.54 10.19 10.71
C PHE A 201 -3.06 11.61 10.94
N ARG A 202 -1.96 11.96 10.28
CA ARG A 202 -1.33 13.27 10.28
C ARG A 202 -1.26 13.83 8.86
N VAL A 203 -1.18 15.15 8.76
CA VAL A 203 -1.06 15.90 7.51
C VAL A 203 0.06 16.92 7.63
N VAL A 204 0.55 17.44 6.51
CA VAL A 204 1.55 18.51 6.52
C VAL A 204 0.89 19.82 6.95
N ASP A 205 1.42 20.45 7.99
CA ASP A 205 1.14 21.85 8.35
C ASP A 205 1.80 22.77 7.33
N MET A 206 0.99 23.34 6.44
CA MET A 206 1.48 24.22 5.37
C MET A 206 1.98 25.56 5.89
N ASP A 207 1.46 26.05 7.00
CA ASP A 207 1.93 27.29 7.60
C ASP A 207 3.34 27.09 8.17
N ALA A 208 3.60 25.94 8.80
CA ALA A 208 4.93 25.55 9.24
C ALA A 208 5.87 25.31 8.05
N TYR A 209 5.40 24.63 7.00
CA TYR A 209 6.18 24.37 5.79
C TYR A 209 6.61 25.67 5.09
N HIS A 210 5.72 26.66 4.94
CA HIS A 210 6.05 27.94 4.33
C HIS A 210 6.97 28.83 5.18
N ARG A 211 7.14 28.52 6.48
CA ARG A 211 8.07 29.21 7.39
C ARG A 211 9.44 28.53 7.47
N LEU A 212 9.66 27.44 6.74
CA LEU A 212 10.97 26.79 6.71
C LEU A 212 12.04 27.77 6.20
N PRO A 213 13.29 27.69 6.71
CA PRO A 213 14.39 28.49 6.19
C PRO A 213 14.61 28.26 4.69
N ASP A 214 14.97 29.30 3.95
CA ASP A 214 15.23 29.23 2.50
C ASP A 214 16.24 28.13 2.13
N ALA A 215 17.27 27.93 2.95
CA ALA A 215 18.26 26.88 2.75
C ALA A 215 17.63 25.48 2.81
N THR A 216 16.71 25.25 3.76
CA THR A 216 15.94 24.00 3.88
C THR A 216 15.01 23.82 2.69
N LEU A 217 14.27 24.86 2.30
CA LEU A 217 13.38 24.80 1.13
C LEU A 217 14.16 24.50 -0.16
N ALA A 218 15.33 25.12 -0.35
CA ALA A 218 16.19 24.87 -1.49
C ALA A 218 16.73 23.42 -1.51
N ASP A 219 17.07 22.87 -0.35
CA ASP A 219 17.45 21.46 -0.21
C ASP A 219 16.27 20.52 -0.54
N TRP A 220 15.07 20.81 -0.02
CA TRP A 220 13.86 20.02 -0.28
C TRP A 220 13.43 20.02 -1.74
N VAL A 221 13.66 21.11 -2.47
CA VAL A 221 13.47 21.16 -3.92
C VAL A 221 14.45 20.21 -4.62
N ARG A 222 15.74 20.24 -4.26
CA ARG A 222 16.76 19.36 -4.85
C ARG A 222 16.55 17.88 -4.54
N GLN A 223 16.05 17.57 -3.34
CA GLN A 223 15.71 16.20 -2.93
C GLN A 223 14.34 15.73 -3.46
N GLY A 224 13.55 16.62 -4.07
CA GLY A 224 12.20 16.31 -4.55
C GLY A 224 11.10 16.30 -3.49
N TYR A 225 11.42 16.55 -2.22
CA TYR A 225 10.47 16.57 -1.11
C TYR A 225 9.40 17.66 -1.25
N ALA A 226 9.76 18.82 -1.79
CA ALA A 226 8.79 19.89 -2.05
C ALA A 226 7.67 19.43 -3.00
N ALA A 227 8.02 18.64 -4.03
CA ALA A 227 7.03 18.07 -4.95
C ALA A 227 6.14 17.03 -4.26
N LEU A 228 6.70 16.20 -3.36
CA LEU A 228 5.91 15.23 -2.60
C LEU A 228 4.91 15.91 -1.65
N VAL A 229 5.30 17.01 -0.99
CA VAL A 229 4.37 17.82 -0.18
C VAL A 229 3.26 18.41 -1.05
N ALA A 230 3.59 18.92 -2.23
CA ALA A 230 2.59 19.44 -3.16
C ALA A 230 1.59 18.37 -3.64
N VAL A 231 2.08 17.16 -3.93
CA VAL A 231 1.23 16.01 -4.32
C VAL A 231 0.33 15.57 -3.17
N HIS A 232 0.84 15.53 -1.94
CA HIS A 232 0.03 15.31 -0.73
C HIS A 232 -1.10 16.35 -0.64
N GLN A 233 -0.78 17.65 -0.76
CA GLN A 233 -1.79 18.72 -0.72
C GLN A 233 -2.84 18.59 -1.84
N TRP A 234 -2.41 18.26 -3.05
CA TRP A 234 -3.33 18.05 -4.17
C TRP A 234 -4.26 16.86 -3.91
N SER A 235 -3.75 15.76 -3.37
CA SER A 235 -4.57 14.60 -3.02
C SER A 235 -5.62 14.94 -1.94
N MET A 236 -5.23 15.76 -0.96
CA MET A 236 -6.10 16.22 0.12
C MET A 236 -7.20 17.15 -0.40
N ALA A 237 -6.91 18.04 -1.34
CA ALA A 237 -7.90 18.95 -1.88
C ALA A 237 -8.98 18.23 -2.72
N ASN A 238 -8.62 17.13 -3.41
CA ASN A 238 -9.47 16.56 -4.46
C ASN A 238 -10.11 15.22 -4.09
N ASN A 239 -9.45 14.38 -3.30
CA ASN A 239 -9.84 12.96 -3.25
C ASN A 239 -10.78 12.61 -2.10
N TRP A 240 -10.94 13.46 -1.08
CA TRP A 240 -11.94 13.21 -0.03
C TRP A 240 -13.36 13.19 -0.59
N GLN A 241 -13.68 14.12 -1.49
CA GLN A 241 -14.98 14.17 -2.16
C GLN A 241 -15.19 12.96 -3.09
N GLN A 242 -14.14 12.54 -3.80
CA GLN A 242 -14.20 11.33 -4.63
C GLN A 242 -14.45 10.08 -3.78
N LEU A 243 -13.77 9.95 -2.64
CA LEU A 243 -13.95 8.83 -1.73
C LEU A 243 -15.36 8.80 -1.12
N LEU A 244 -15.94 9.96 -0.82
CA LEU A 244 -17.34 10.10 -0.41
C LEU A 244 -18.32 9.69 -1.52
N ALA A 245 -18.09 10.16 -2.76
CA ALA A 245 -18.90 9.78 -3.90
C ALA A 245 -18.85 8.27 -4.17
N LEU A 246 -17.68 7.64 -4.04
CA LEU A 246 -17.52 6.19 -4.13
C LEU A 246 -18.31 5.46 -3.04
N HIS A 247 -18.22 5.93 -1.79
CA HIS A 247 -18.99 5.37 -0.68
C HIS A 247 -20.50 5.45 -0.93
N GLN A 248 -21.00 6.60 -1.37
CA GLN A 248 -22.43 6.79 -1.67
C GLN A 248 -22.90 5.90 -2.82
N ARG A 249 -22.10 5.76 -3.89
CA ARG A 249 -22.41 4.87 -5.01
C ARG A 249 -22.52 3.40 -4.60
N GLN A 250 -21.67 2.94 -3.68
CA GLN A 250 -21.69 1.57 -3.18
C GLN A 250 -22.71 1.34 -2.06
N ALA A 251 -23.16 2.40 -1.38
CA ALA A 251 -24.20 2.34 -0.36
C ALA A 251 -25.62 2.33 -0.96
N LEU A 252 -25.79 2.84 -2.19
CA LEU A 252 -27.05 2.70 -2.93
C LEU A 252 -27.29 1.21 -3.23
N PRO A 253 -28.44 0.63 -2.84
CA PRO A 253 -28.76 -0.75 -3.16
C PRO A 253 -28.73 -0.99 -4.67
N ALA A 254 -28.31 -2.19 -5.08
CA ALA A 254 -28.40 -2.69 -6.46
C ALA A 254 -29.82 -2.65 -7.07
N ALA A 255 -30.84 -2.26 -6.31
CA ALA A 255 -32.24 -2.18 -6.71
C ALA A 255 -32.54 -1.11 -7.79
N ALA A 256 -31.69 -0.08 -7.96
CA ALA A 256 -31.94 0.97 -8.97
C ALA A 256 -31.51 0.59 -10.39
N GLN A 257 -30.79 -0.52 -10.59
CA GLN A 257 -30.34 -0.98 -11.92
C GLN A 257 -31.31 -1.98 -12.59
N ALA A 258 -32.39 -2.36 -11.91
CA ALA A 258 -33.40 -3.28 -12.44
C ALA A 258 -34.64 -2.58 -13.05
N GLU A 259 -34.79 -1.25 -12.92
CA GLU A 259 -35.94 -0.50 -13.43
C GLU A 259 -35.70 0.21 -14.78
N THR A 260 -34.57 -0.03 -15.45
CA THR A 260 -34.28 0.53 -16.78
C THR A 260 -33.85 -0.51 -17.82
N ALA A 261 -34.22 -1.78 -17.62
CA ALA A 261 -34.11 -2.82 -18.64
C ALA A 261 -35.48 -3.16 -19.22
#